data_AF-A0A3C0DRZ7-F1
#
_entry.id   AF-A0A3C0DRZ7-F1
#
_cell.length_a   1.000
_cell.length_b   1.000
_cell.length_c   1.000
_cell.angle_alpha   90.00
_cell.angle_beta   90.00
_cell.angle_gamma   90.00
#
_symmetry.space_group_name_H-M   'P 1'
#
loop_
_entity.id
_entity.type
_entity.pdbx_description
1 polymer ?
#
loop_
_entity_poly.entity_id
_entity_poly.type
_entity_poly.pdbx_seq_one_letter_code
_entity_poly.pdbx_strand_id
1 'polypeptide(L)'
;MFRIETVGSRAQLRDFVMFPLRIYAGDSPWVPPIWRSEMKRLDRAHGPFFEHSDASLFLARDAAGVPVGRIAAIRFNRHLEVYNDGVGFFGFFECIDDRGVAGRLFDAAAGWLRGQGLQRMRGPASFTINEEIGLLIENFDDAATLLTSWNPPYYRPLLESVGLTKVEDLLAREVAFADMDLRYLERLAKAGSRNGRVAIRRANLSRLEEEIDILV
;
A
#
# COMPACT_ATOMS: atom_id res chain seq x y z
N MET A 1 5.66 3.78 -28.38
CA MET A 1 4.86 2.58 -28.07
C MET A 1 5.46 1.94 -26.84
N PHE A 2 4.65 1.59 -25.84
CA PHE A 2 5.11 0.91 -24.63
C PHE A 2 4.36 -0.42 -24.48
N ARG A 3 4.94 -1.36 -23.72
CA ARG A 3 4.37 -2.68 -23.46
C ARG A 3 4.18 -2.90 -21.97
N ILE A 4 3.15 -3.67 -21.62
CA ILE A 4 2.94 -4.16 -20.26
C ILE A 4 3.42 -5.61 -20.22
N GLU A 5 4.23 -5.92 -19.22
CA GLU A 5 4.72 -7.29 -18.97
C GLU A 5 4.43 -7.70 -17.53
N THR A 6 4.00 -8.94 -17.35
CA THR A 6 3.94 -9.56 -16.02
C THR A 6 5.36 -9.84 -15.53
N VAL A 7 5.64 -9.51 -14.28
CA VAL A 7 6.91 -9.83 -13.63
C VAL A 7 6.93 -11.31 -13.31
N GLY A 8 7.79 -12.07 -13.97
CA GLY A 8 7.94 -13.52 -13.77
C GLY A 8 9.36 -13.97 -13.40
N SER A 9 10.34 -13.06 -13.43
CA SER A 9 11.74 -13.37 -13.17
C SER A 9 12.33 -12.47 -12.09
N ARG A 10 13.41 -12.96 -11.45
CA ARG A 10 14.16 -12.20 -10.44
C ARG A 10 14.71 -10.87 -10.97
N ALA A 11 15.09 -10.82 -12.25
CA ALA A 11 15.55 -9.60 -12.90
C ALA A 11 14.43 -8.57 -13.06
N GLN A 12 13.25 -9.01 -13.55
CA GLN A 12 12.08 -8.14 -13.65
C GLN A 12 11.59 -7.69 -12.27
N LEU A 13 11.66 -8.55 -11.25
CA LEU A 13 11.31 -8.19 -9.88
C LEU A 13 12.24 -7.08 -9.35
N ARG A 14 13.54 -7.18 -9.62
CA ARG A 14 14.49 -6.11 -9.28
C ARG A 14 14.12 -4.81 -9.97
N ASP A 15 13.80 -4.85 -11.26
CA ASP A 15 13.41 -3.64 -11.99
C ASP A 15 12.10 -3.06 -11.44
N PHE A 16 11.13 -3.91 -11.05
CA PHE A 16 9.90 -3.50 -10.38
C PHE A 16 10.20 -2.81 -9.06
N VAL A 17 11.01 -3.42 -8.19
CA VAL A 17 11.35 -2.89 -6.87
C VAL A 17 12.10 -1.56 -6.97
N MET A 18 13.06 -1.45 -7.89
CA MET A 18 13.94 -0.28 -8.02
C MET A 18 13.34 0.87 -8.82
N PHE A 19 12.24 0.65 -9.56
CA PHE A 19 11.62 1.68 -10.40
C PHE A 19 11.29 3.02 -9.69
N PRO A 20 10.87 3.08 -8.41
CA PRO A 20 10.66 4.35 -7.69
C PRO A 20 11.82 5.32 -7.78
N LEU A 21 13.07 4.82 -7.83
CA LEU A 21 14.27 5.66 -7.98
C LEU A 21 14.30 6.47 -9.28
N ARG A 22 13.44 6.14 -10.25
CA ARG A 22 13.26 6.91 -11.50
C ARG A 22 12.19 7.98 -11.40
N ILE A 23 11.27 7.85 -10.44
CA ILE A 23 10.20 8.81 -10.19
C ILE A 23 10.67 9.88 -9.22
N TYR A 24 11.31 9.46 -8.13
CA TYR A 24 11.68 10.34 -7.04
C TYR A 24 13.08 10.91 -7.28
N ALA A 25 13.14 12.21 -7.49
CA ALA A 25 14.38 12.98 -7.50
C ALA A 25 15.00 13.03 -6.09
N GLY A 26 16.29 13.37 -5.99
CA GLY A 26 17.03 13.33 -4.73
C GLY A 26 16.59 14.37 -3.69
N ASP A 27 15.77 15.35 -4.08
CA ASP A 27 15.17 16.39 -3.24
C ASP A 27 13.72 16.08 -2.82
N SER A 28 13.17 14.94 -3.26
CA SER A 28 11.85 14.47 -2.84
C SER A 28 11.84 14.07 -1.35
N PRO A 29 10.78 14.38 -0.59
CA PRO A 29 10.54 13.84 0.76
C PRO A 29 10.30 12.32 0.81
N TRP A 30 10.23 11.65 -0.34
CA TRP A 30 10.08 10.20 -0.42
C TRP A 30 11.28 9.46 0.15
N VAL A 31 11.01 8.43 0.98
CA VAL A 31 12.04 7.62 1.62
C VAL A 31 12.07 6.23 0.97
N PRO A 32 13.22 5.78 0.44
CA PRO A 32 13.32 4.46 -0.17
C PRO A 32 13.19 3.34 0.87
N PRO A 33 12.53 2.22 0.54
CA PRO A 33 12.48 1.07 1.42
C PRO A 33 13.85 0.39 1.50
N ILE A 34 14.01 -0.50 2.47
CA ILE A 34 15.16 -1.41 2.51
C ILE A 34 15.02 -2.40 1.34
N TRP A 35 15.78 -2.17 0.26
CA TRP A 35 15.64 -2.91 -1.00
C TRP A 35 15.66 -4.43 -0.85
N ARG A 36 16.55 -4.96 0.00
CA ARG A 36 16.62 -6.41 0.24
C ARG A 36 15.36 -6.96 0.91
N SER A 37 14.77 -6.20 1.82
CA SER A 37 13.50 -6.54 2.46
C SER A 37 12.38 -6.53 1.44
N GLU A 38 12.33 -5.48 0.62
CA GLU A 38 11.30 -5.29 -0.40
C GLU A 38 11.34 -6.39 -1.49
N MET A 39 12.54 -6.75 -1.93
CA MET A 39 12.75 -7.89 -2.83
C MET A 39 12.26 -9.21 -2.24
N LYS A 40 12.47 -9.44 -0.94
CA LYS A 40 11.99 -10.66 -0.25
C LYS A 40 10.46 -10.63 -0.09
N ARG A 41 9.91 -9.46 0.25
CA ARG A 41 8.47 -9.25 0.47
C ARG A 41 7.65 -9.52 -0.79
N LEU A 42 8.16 -9.09 -1.94
CA LEU A 42 7.54 -9.28 -3.25
C LEU A 42 7.93 -10.60 -3.95
N ASP A 43 8.81 -11.41 -3.35
CA ASP A 43 9.17 -12.72 -3.89
C ASP A 43 8.04 -13.72 -3.63
N ARG A 44 7.36 -14.16 -4.69
CA ARG A 44 6.24 -15.09 -4.60
C ARG A 44 6.57 -16.40 -3.87
N ALA A 45 7.82 -16.86 -3.91
CA ALA A 45 8.23 -18.10 -3.27
C ALA A 45 8.57 -17.94 -1.78
N HIS A 46 8.88 -16.73 -1.32
CA HIS A 46 9.47 -16.50 0.01
C HIS A 46 8.77 -15.41 0.82
N GLY A 47 7.88 -14.63 0.21
CA GLY A 47 7.18 -13.53 0.83
C GLY A 47 5.97 -14.03 1.64
N PRO A 48 5.82 -13.61 2.91
CA PRO A 48 4.78 -14.15 3.80
C PRO A 48 3.35 -13.87 3.29
N PHE A 49 3.15 -12.76 2.56
CA PHE A 49 1.85 -12.46 1.95
C PHE A 49 1.35 -13.59 1.04
N PHE A 50 2.26 -14.25 0.32
CA PHE A 50 1.94 -15.29 -0.64
C PHE A 50 1.60 -16.65 -0.01
N GLU A 51 1.80 -16.82 1.30
CA GLU A 51 1.38 -18.03 2.02
C GLU A 51 -0.14 -18.16 2.09
N HIS A 52 -0.84 -17.01 2.05
CA HIS A 52 -2.28 -16.95 2.22
C HIS A 52 -2.99 -16.10 1.17
N SER A 53 -2.29 -15.44 0.25
CA SER A 53 -2.86 -14.51 -0.74
C SER A 53 -2.12 -14.62 -2.08
N ASP A 54 -2.60 -13.92 -3.10
CA ASP A 54 -1.92 -13.89 -4.40
C ASP A 54 -1.85 -12.47 -4.95
N ALA A 55 -0.83 -12.22 -5.77
CA ALA A 55 -0.68 -10.95 -6.46
C ALA A 55 0.02 -11.15 -7.81
N SER A 56 -0.31 -10.28 -8.76
CA SER A 56 0.42 -10.15 -10.02
C SER A 56 1.02 -8.77 -10.13
N LEU A 57 2.33 -8.73 -10.41
CA LEU A 57 3.07 -7.50 -10.57
C LEU A 57 3.25 -7.23 -12.06
N PHE A 58 3.04 -5.97 -12.46
CA PHE A 58 3.14 -5.54 -13.85
C PHE A 58 4.16 -4.41 -13.98
N LEU A 59 4.95 -4.46 -15.04
CA LEU A 59 5.87 -3.41 -15.46
C LEU A 59 5.43 -2.87 -16.81
N ALA A 60 5.43 -1.54 -16.95
CA ALA A 60 5.38 -0.87 -18.24
C ALA A 60 6.80 -0.55 -18.71
N ARG A 61 7.13 -0.91 -19.95
CA ARG A 61 8.41 -0.58 -20.59
C ARG A 61 8.19 0.17 -21.89
N ASP A 62 9.01 1.18 -22.14
CA ASP A 62 9.03 1.88 -23.41
C ASP A 62 9.63 1.01 -24.55
N ALA A 63 9.73 1.59 -25.75
CA ALA A 63 10.28 0.90 -26.92
C ALA A 63 11.76 0.52 -26.77
N ALA A 64 12.52 1.23 -25.92
CA ALA A 64 13.92 0.93 -25.61
C ALA A 64 14.05 -0.12 -24.49
N GLY A 65 12.94 -0.60 -23.92
CA GLY A 65 12.92 -1.58 -22.83
C GLY A 65 13.13 -0.94 -21.44
N VAL A 66 13.07 0.38 -21.34
CA VAL A 66 13.25 1.12 -20.10
C VAL A 66 11.94 1.13 -19.31
N PRO A 67 11.95 0.81 -18.00
CA PRO A 67 10.75 0.92 -17.16
C PRO A 67 10.20 2.35 -17.11
N VAL A 68 8.89 2.48 -17.30
CA VAL A 68 8.14 3.75 -17.26
C VAL A 68 6.93 3.71 -16.32
N GLY A 69 6.64 2.55 -15.73
CA GLY A 69 5.61 2.42 -14.70
C GLY A 69 5.54 1.02 -14.13
N ARG A 70 4.89 0.87 -12.98
CA ARG A 70 4.67 -0.40 -12.30
C ARG A 70 3.33 -0.37 -11.54
N ILE A 71 2.70 -1.53 -11.38
CA ILE A 71 1.52 -1.71 -10.52
C ILE A 71 1.45 -3.15 -10.03
N ALA A 72 0.96 -3.38 -8.82
CA ALA A 72 0.56 -4.69 -8.34
C ALA A 72 -0.97 -4.80 -8.32
N ALA A 73 -1.49 -5.92 -8.81
CA ALA A 73 -2.86 -6.36 -8.62
C ALA A 73 -2.87 -7.45 -7.54
N ILE A 74 -3.71 -7.30 -6.52
CA ILE A 74 -3.59 -8.02 -5.26
C ILE A 74 -4.95 -8.65 -4.89
N ARG A 75 -4.96 -9.97 -4.73
CA ARG A 75 -6.05 -10.74 -4.13
C ARG A 75 -5.68 -11.02 -2.68
N PHE A 76 -6.23 -10.25 -1.75
CA PHE A 76 -5.96 -10.42 -0.32
C PHE A 76 -7.00 -11.35 0.32
N ASN A 77 -6.65 -12.62 0.52
CA ASN A 77 -7.64 -13.64 0.91
C ASN A 77 -8.19 -13.41 2.32
N ARG A 78 -7.34 -12.99 3.28
CA ARG A 78 -7.80 -12.73 4.65
C ARG A 78 -8.84 -11.61 4.70
N HIS A 79 -8.72 -10.58 3.85
CA HIS A 79 -9.78 -9.57 3.70
C HIS A 79 -11.07 -10.21 3.18
N LEU A 80 -10.97 -11.02 2.12
CA LEU A 80 -12.13 -11.68 1.52
C LEU A 80 -12.82 -12.65 2.51
N GLU A 81 -12.06 -13.33 3.36
CA GLU A 81 -12.59 -14.22 4.41
C GLU A 81 -13.40 -13.46 5.45
N VAL A 82 -12.96 -12.26 5.83
CA VAL A 82 -13.62 -11.43 6.85
C VAL A 82 -14.82 -10.67 6.28
N TYR A 83 -14.68 -10.08 5.10
CA TYR A 83 -15.67 -9.12 4.57
C TYR A 83 -16.53 -9.68 3.43
N ASN A 84 -16.06 -10.70 2.71
CA ASN A 84 -16.74 -11.33 1.56
C ASN A 84 -17.36 -10.32 0.57
N ASP A 85 -16.63 -9.25 0.26
CA ASP A 85 -17.13 -8.09 -0.49
C ASP A 85 -16.68 -8.08 -1.97
N GLY A 86 -15.95 -9.11 -2.40
CA GLY A 86 -15.44 -9.23 -3.77
C GLY A 86 -14.43 -8.14 -4.17
N VAL A 87 -13.81 -7.45 -3.19
CA VAL A 87 -12.82 -6.41 -3.46
C VAL A 87 -11.43 -7.01 -3.68
N GLY A 88 -10.84 -6.64 -4.81
CA GLY A 88 -9.42 -6.74 -5.07
C GLY A 88 -8.70 -5.43 -4.80
N PHE A 89 -7.39 -5.50 -4.60
CA PHE A 89 -6.57 -4.33 -4.31
C PHE A 89 -5.59 -4.04 -5.44
N PHE A 90 -5.22 -2.78 -5.58
CA PHE A 90 -4.00 -2.40 -6.28
C PHE A 90 -3.04 -1.71 -5.32
N GLY A 91 -1.75 -1.81 -5.57
CA GLY A 91 -0.70 -1.19 -4.76
C GLY A 91 0.58 -1.04 -5.55
N PHE A 92 1.64 -0.54 -4.90
CA PHE A 92 2.96 -0.34 -5.52
C PHE A 92 2.93 0.51 -6.81
N PHE A 93 1.86 1.28 -7.02
CA PHE A 93 1.67 2.02 -8.26
C PHE A 93 2.73 3.11 -8.34
N GLU A 94 3.51 3.08 -9.41
CA GLU A 94 4.42 4.15 -9.77
C GLU A 94 4.35 4.35 -11.28
N CYS A 95 4.36 5.58 -11.76
CA CYS A 95 4.22 5.84 -13.18
C CYS A 95 4.83 7.20 -13.51
N ILE A 96 5.48 7.33 -14.67
CA ILE A 96 5.75 8.66 -15.22
C ILE A 96 4.43 9.43 -15.43
N ASP A 97 4.47 10.76 -15.55
CA ASP A 97 3.27 11.58 -15.78
C ASP A 97 2.70 11.38 -17.20
N ASP A 98 2.12 10.21 -17.44
CA ASP A 98 1.56 9.75 -18.71
C ASP A 98 0.30 8.92 -18.45
N ARG A 99 -0.85 9.47 -18.86
CA ARG A 99 -2.16 8.84 -18.71
C ARG A 99 -2.30 7.53 -19.50
N GLY A 100 -1.62 7.41 -20.64
CA GLY A 100 -1.63 6.20 -21.44
C GLY A 100 -0.92 5.05 -20.73
N VAL A 101 0.24 5.32 -20.13
CA VAL A 101 0.97 4.34 -19.33
C VAL A 101 0.15 3.92 -18.10
N ALA A 102 -0.39 4.90 -17.36
CA ALA A 102 -1.25 4.64 -16.20
C ALA A 102 -2.48 3.79 -16.58
N GLY A 103 -3.22 4.18 -17.62
CA GLY A 103 -4.40 3.46 -18.10
C GLY A 103 -4.10 1.99 -18.41
N ARG A 104 -3.02 1.73 -19.15
CA ARG A 104 -2.61 0.37 -19.52
C ARG A 104 -2.14 -0.48 -18.34
N LEU A 105 -1.53 0.12 -17.32
CA LEU A 105 -1.19 -0.56 -16.07
C LEU A 105 -2.45 -0.94 -15.30
N PHE A 106 -3.39 -0.01 -15.14
CA PHE A 106 -4.66 -0.27 -14.46
C PHE A 106 -5.53 -1.27 -15.21
N ASP A 107 -5.55 -1.27 -16.55
CA ASP A 107 -6.22 -2.28 -17.36
C ASP A 107 -5.67 -3.69 -17.09
N ALA A 108 -4.35 -3.83 -17.02
CA ALA A 108 -3.69 -5.11 -16.72
C ALA A 108 -4.04 -5.58 -15.29
N ALA A 109 -4.00 -4.67 -14.32
CA ALA A 109 -4.35 -4.98 -12.94
C ALA A 109 -5.82 -5.39 -12.81
N ALA A 110 -6.75 -4.60 -13.37
CA ALA A 110 -8.18 -4.88 -13.36
C ALA A 110 -8.51 -6.18 -14.10
N GLY A 111 -7.83 -6.44 -15.23
CA GLY A 111 -7.96 -7.69 -15.99
C GLY A 111 -7.56 -8.91 -15.16
N TRP A 112 -6.45 -8.83 -14.43
CA TRP A 112 -6.02 -9.90 -13.53
C TRP A 112 -7.01 -10.11 -12.38
N LEU A 113 -7.43 -9.04 -11.69
CA LEU A 113 -8.40 -9.13 -10.59
C LEU A 113 -9.74 -9.72 -11.04
N ARG A 114 -10.22 -9.33 -12.23
CA ARG A 114 -11.43 -9.92 -12.82
C ARG A 114 -11.24 -11.42 -13.09
N GLY A 115 -10.08 -11.82 -13.58
CA GLY A 115 -9.71 -13.23 -13.76
C GLY A 115 -9.67 -14.02 -12.44
N GLN A 116 -9.45 -13.34 -11.31
CA GLN A 116 -9.55 -13.92 -9.96
C GLN A 116 -10.98 -13.92 -9.39
N GLY A 117 -11.99 -13.51 -10.18
CA GLY A 117 -13.40 -13.45 -9.76
C GLY A 117 -13.75 -12.23 -8.90
N LEU A 118 -12.86 -11.23 -8.81
CA LEU A 118 -13.10 -10.02 -8.03
C LEU A 118 -13.85 -8.98 -8.85
N GLN A 119 -14.73 -8.22 -8.20
CA GLN A 119 -15.70 -7.34 -8.85
C GLN A 119 -15.32 -5.86 -8.77
N ARG A 120 -14.51 -5.49 -7.77
CA ARG A 120 -14.10 -4.12 -7.49
C ARG A 120 -12.61 -4.07 -7.24
N MET A 121 -12.01 -2.92 -7.54
CA MET A 121 -10.59 -2.65 -7.29
C MET A 121 -10.48 -1.43 -6.38
N ARG A 122 -9.75 -1.54 -5.27
CA ARG A 122 -9.54 -0.48 -4.28
C ARG A 122 -8.05 -0.30 -3.99
N GLY A 123 -7.63 0.92 -3.69
CA GLY A 123 -6.24 1.18 -3.34
C GLY A 123 -5.87 2.66 -3.48
N PRO A 124 -4.57 2.97 -3.40
CA PRO A 124 -3.47 2.00 -3.29
C PRO A 124 -3.39 1.34 -1.90
N ALA A 125 -3.08 0.05 -1.87
CA ALA A 125 -2.70 -0.72 -0.69
C ALA A 125 -1.63 -1.74 -1.09
N SER A 126 -0.41 -1.58 -0.58
CA SER A 126 0.77 -2.36 -0.99
C SER A 126 0.88 -3.74 -0.33
N PHE A 127 -0.29 -4.39 -0.12
CA PHE A 127 -0.62 -5.79 0.25
C PHE A 127 -1.67 -5.82 1.36
N THR A 128 -1.37 -5.27 2.53
CA THR A 128 -2.29 -5.22 3.67
C THR A 128 -2.50 -3.80 4.16
N ILE A 129 -3.56 -3.58 4.93
CA ILE A 129 -3.83 -2.26 5.55
C ILE A 129 -2.81 -1.87 6.63
N ASN A 130 -2.01 -2.84 7.11
CA ASN A 130 -0.96 -2.62 8.10
C ASN A 130 0.39 -2.31 7.44
N GLU A 131 0.40 -2.14 6.12
CA GLU A 131 1.55 -1.69 5.35
C GLU A 131 1.28 -0.30 4.75
N GLU A 132 1.98 0.07 3.69
CA GLU A 132 1.76 1.34 3.00
C GLU A 132 0.40 1.35 2.27
N ILE A 133 -0.47 2.29 2.66
CA ILE A 133 -1.79 2.51 2.06
C ILE A 133 -2.05 3.99 1.78
N GLY A 134 -2.98 4.22 0.87
CA GLY A 134 -3.46 5.57 0.54
C GLY A 134 -2.58 6.30 -0.47
N LEU A 135 -3.16 7.33 -1.04
CA LEU A 135 -2.51 8.25 -1.98
C LEU A 135 -2.41 9.62 -1.29
N LEU A 136 -1.23 10.22 -1.26
CA LEU A 136 -1.06 11.60 -0.83
C LEU A 136 -1.74 12.52 -1.83
N ILE A 137 -2.71 13.31 -1.36
CA ILE A 137 -3.50 14.25 -2.17
C ILE A 137 -3.35 15.71 -1.73
N GLU A 138 -2.84 15.93 -0.52
CA GLU A 138 -2.64 17.24 0.12
C GLU A 138 -1.38 17.17 0.98
N ASN A 139 -0.77 18.33 1.28
CA ASN A 139 0.43 18.45 2.13
C ASN A 139 1.72 17.81 1.57
N PHE A 140 2.05 18.11 0.31
CA PHE A 140 3.22 17.55 -0.39
C PHE A 140 4.58 18.05 0.13
N ASP A 141 4.60 19.11 0.94
CA ASP A 141 5.81 19.73 1.47
C ASP A 141 6.42 18.96 2.64
N ASP A 142 5.63 18.11 3.30
CA ASP A 142 6.07 17.30 4.44
C ASP A 142 6.50 15.89 4.02
N ALA A 143 7.42 15.31 4.80
CA ALA A 143 7.80 13.92 4.64
C ALA A 143 6.67 12.96 5.05
N ALA A 144 6.60 11.81 4.39
CA ALA A 144 5.69 10.75 4.82
C ALA A 144 6.02 10.29 6.24
N THR A 145 4.97 10.07 7.03
CA THR A 145 5.06 9.39 8.32
C THR A 145 5.12 7.88 8.13
N LEU A 146 5.45 7.14 9.20
CA LEU A 146 5.56 5.68 9.15
C LEU A 146 4.26 5.05 8.59
N LEU A 147 4.41 4.14 7.61
CA LEU A 147 3.30 3.46 6.89
C LEU A 147 2.39 4.35 6.03
N THR A 148 2.72 5.64 5.86
CA THR A 148 2.04 6.51 4.88
C THR A 148 2.88 6.65 3.61
N SER A 149 2.22 6.88 2.48
CA SER A 149 2.90 7.08 1.19
C SER A 149 3.29 8.55 0.99
N TRP A 150 4.38 8.77 0.27
CA TRP A 150 4.65 10.04 -0.43
C TRP A 150 4.67 9.74 -1.93
N ASN A 151 3.84 10.44 -2.70
CA ASN A 151 3.80 10.32 -4.17
C ASN A 151 3.77 11.71 -4.81
N PRO A 152 4.17 11.85 -6.08
CA PRO A 152 4.06 13.13 -6.78
C PRO A 152 2.60 13.60 -6.91
N PRO A 153 2.33 14.91 -6.93
CA PRO A 153 0.97 15.45 -7.05
C PRO A 153 0.20 15.00 -8.30
N TYR A 154 0.91 14.68 -9.39
CA TYR A 154 0.28 14.25 -10.64
C TYR A 154 -0.35 12.85 -10.56
N TYR A 155 -0.07 12.05 -9.52
CA TYR A 155 -0.68 10.72 -9.39
C TYR A 155 -2.19 10.77 -9.23
N ARG A 156 -2.71 11.77 -8.51
CA ARG A 156 -4.16 11.91 -8.33
C ARG A 156 -4.88 12.06 -9.69
N PRO A 157 -4.50 13.00 -10.57
CA PRO A 157 -5.02 13.06 -11.93
C PRO A 157 -4.87 11.77 -12.74
N LEU A 158 -3.78 11.01 -12.57
CA LEU A 158 -3.61 9.72 -13.26
C LEU A 158 -4.65 8.70 -12.82
N LEU A 159 -4.87 8.55 -11.51
CA LEU A 159 -5.87 7.61 -10.95
C LEU A 159 -7.30 8.02 -11.33
N GLU A 160 -7.62 9.32 -11.26
CA GLU A 160 -8.92 9.83 -11.69
C GLU A 160 -9.16 9.61 -13.19
N SER A 161 -8.11 9.68 -14.02
CA SER A 161 -8.22 9.47 -15.47
C SER A 161 -8.61 8.04 -15.87
N VAL A 162 -8.40 7.06 -14.98
CA VAL A 162 -8.79 5.66 -15.20
C VAL A 162 -10.13 5.30 -14.55
N GLY A 163 -10.86 6.30 -14.04
CA GLY A 163 -12.19 6.14 -13.46
C GLY A 163 -12.20 5.73 -11.98
N LEU A 164 -11.05 5.76 -11.29
CA LEU A 164 -11.04 5.59 -9.84
C LEU A 164 -11.64 6.83 -9.17
N THR A 165 -12.38 6.59 -8.09
CA THR A 165 -13.00 7.62 -7.27
C THR A 165 -12.59 7.44 -5.81
N LYS A 166 -12.52 8.55 -5.08
CA LYS A 166 -12.15 8.55 -3.67
C LYS A 166 -13.17 7.77 -2.85
N VAL A 167 -12.70 6.88 -1.98
CA VAL A 167 -13.55 6.05 -1.10
C VAL A 167 -13.44 6.42 0.37
N GLU A 168 -12.28 6.88 0.82
CA GLU A 168 -12.00 7.16 2.24
C GLU A 168 -10.89 8.20 2.37
N ASP A 169 -10.91 8.93 3.49
CA ASP A 169 -9.86 9.85 3.93
C ASP A 169 -8.99 9.19 5.00
N LEU A 170 -7.67 9.16 4.75
CA LEU A 170 -6.68 8.74 5.73
C LEU A 170 -5.96 9.99 6.25
N LEU A 171 -6.19 10.32 7.53
CA LEU A 171 -5.66 11.53 8.14
C LEU A 171 -4.49 11.18 9.06
N ALA A 172 -3.29 11.69 8.75
CA ALA A 172 -2.17 11.73 9.67
C ALA A 172 -2.16 13.07 10.42
N ARG A 173 -1.92 13.03 11.73
CA ARG A 173 -1.82 14.22 12.57
C ARG A 173 -0.61 14.09 13.48
N GLU A 174 0.21 15.12 13.50
CA GLU A 174 1.22 15.29 14.55
C GLU A 174 0.55 15.93 15.78
N VAL A 175 0.80 15.35 16.95
CA VAL A 175 0.34 15.89 18.23
C VAL A 175 1.52 15.86 19.18
N ALA A 176 1.95 17.04 19.63
CA ALA A 176 2.94 17.10 20.71
C ALA A 176 2.33 16.56 21.99
N PHE A 177 3.03 15.66 22.68
CA PHE A 177 2.54 15.09 23.95
C PHE A 177 2.23 16.17 25.01
N ALA A 178 2.94 17.29 24.97
CA ALA A 178 2.70 18.43 25.86
C ALA A 178 1.32 19.07 25.66
N ASP A 179 0.76 18.97 24.45
CA ASP A 179 -0.53 19.53 24.06
C ASP A 179 -1.69 18.52 24.21
N MET A 180 -1.37 17.29 24.61
CA MET A 180 -2.37 16.23 24.78
C MET A 180 -3.14 16.42 26.08
N ASP A 181 -4.45 16.72 25.98
CA ASP A 181 -5.32 16.77 27.16
C ASP A 181 -5.45 15.37 27.77
N LEU A 182 -4.82 15.14 28.92
CA LEU A 182 -4.93 13.87 29.66
C LEU A 182 -6.39 13.48 29.95
N ARG A 183 -7.31 14.46 30.04
CA ARG A 183 -8.75 14.19 30.22
C ARG A 183 -9.36 13.52 29.00
N TYR A 184 -8.81 13.71 27.80
CA TYR A 184 -9.23 12.97 26.60
C TYR A 184 -8.87 11.49 26.70
N LEU A 185 -7.64 11.17 27.13
CA LEU A 185 -7.21 9.79 27.38
C LEU A 185 -8.04 9.12 28.48
N GLU A 186 -8.31 9.82 29.57
CA GLU A 186 -9.18 9.33 30.65
C GLU A 186 -10.60 9.05 30.16
N ARG A 187 -11.16 9.92 29.30
CA ARG A 187 -12.48 9.71 28.69
C ARG A 187 -12.50 8.48 27.79
N LEU A 188 -11.48 8.28 26.95
CA LEU A 188 -11.34 7.08 26.12
C LEU A 188 -11.24 5.83 26.98
N ALA A 189 -10.41 5.86 28.03
CA ALA A 189 -10.26 4.73 28.94
C ALA A 189 -11.58 4.41 29.66
N LYS A 190 -12.33 5.43 30.09
CA LYS A 190 -13.63 5.28 30.75
C LYS A 190 -14.74 4.82 29.79
N ALA A 191 -14.69 5.22 28.52
CA ALA A 191 -15.61 4.73 27.50
C ALA A 191 -15.32 3.26 27.16
N GLY A 192 -14.04 2.90 27.01
CA GLY A 192 -13.58 1.53 26.81
C GLY A 192 -13.94 0.61 27.97
N SER A 193 -13.75 1.04 29.22
CA SER A 193 -14.05 0.23 30.41
C SER A 193 -15.54 -0.06 30.62
N ARG A 194 -16.44 0.72 29.99
CA ARG A 194 -17.88 0.45 29.96
C ARG A 194 -18.26 -0.61 28.92
N ASN A 195 -17.39 -0.88 27.96
CA ASN A 195 -17.58 -1.94 27.00
C ASN A 195 -17.03 -3.25 27.59
N GLY A 196 -17.91 -4.16 28.01
CA GLY A 196 -17.50 -5.45 28.59
C GLY A 196 -16.69 -6.36 27.65
N ARG A 197 -16.49 -5.98 26.38
CA ARG A 197 -15.62 -6.66 25.42
C ARG A 197 -14.22 -6.06 25.32
N VAL A 198 -13.95 -4.92 25.97
CA VAL A 198 -12.67 -4.20 25.89
C VAL A 198 -12.01 -4.19 27.27
N ALA A 199 -10.84 -4.81 27.39
CA ALA A 199 -10.02 -4.78 28.58
C ALA A 199 -8.86 -3.80 28.40
N ILE A 200 -8.74 -2.81 29.30
CA ILE A 200 -7.58 -1.91 29.36
C ILE A 200 -6.70 -2.35 30.52
N ARG A 201 -5.48 -2.81 30.22
CA ARG A 201 -4.49 -3.23 31.20
C ARG A 201 -3.11 -2.70 30.83
N ARG A 202 -2.20 -2.67 31.80
CA ARG A 202 -0.78 -2.44 31.50
C ARG A 202 -0.20 -3.64 30.75
N ALA A 203 0.67 -3.39 29.77
CA ALA A 203 1.43 -4.43 29.12
C ALA A 203 2.42 -5.05 30.12
N ASN A 204 2.53 -6.38 30.11
CA ASN A 204 3.50 -7.11 30.92
C ASN A 204 4.79 -7.33 30.12
N LEU A 205 5.70 -6.36 30.19
CA LEU A 205 6.94 -6.37 29.40
C LEU A 205 7.91 -7.51 29.73
N SER A 206 7.71 -8.24 30.84
CA SER A 206 8.49 -9.45 31.13
C SER A 206 8.02 -10.68 30.33
N ARG A 207 6.83 -10.63 29.73
CA ARG A 207 6.28 -11.67 28.84
C ARG A 207 6.01 -11.09 27.45
N LEU A 208 7.03 -10.42 26.88
CA LEU A 208 6.89 -9.63 25.66
C LEU A 208 6.36 -10.45 24.47
N GLU A 209 6.79 -11.69 24.29
CA GLU A 209 6.32 -12.55 23.19
C GLU A 209 4.80 -12.78 23.28
N GLU A 210 4.29 -13.13 24.45
CA GLU A 210 2.85 -13.32 24.67
C GLU A 210 2.05 -12.02 24.54
N GLU A 211 2.65 -10.88 24.91
CA GLU A 211 2.03 -9.57 24.68
C GLU A 211 1.94 -9.25 23.18
N ILE A 212 2.97 -9.63 22.41
CA ILE A 212 2.99 -9.47 20.95
C ILE A 212 1.94 -10.38 20.31
N ASP A 213 1.82 -11.64 20.74
CA ASP A 213 0.84 -12.60 20.20
C ASP A 213 -0.61 -12.13 20.36
N ILE A 214 -0.90 -11.25 21.31
CA ILE A 214 -2.24 -10.65 21.47
C ILE A 214 -2.54 -9.62 20.35
N LEU A 215 -1.51 -9.06 19.71
CA LEU A 215 -1.62 -8.01 18.69
C LEU A 215 -1.68 -8.54 17.25
N VAL A 216 -1.43 -9.85 17.02
CA VAL A 216 -1.33 -10.47 15.68
C VAL A 216 -2.46 -11.48 15.44
#